data_AF-A0AAW1YIU1-F1
#
_entry.id   AF-A0AAW1YIU1-F1
#
_cell.length_a   1.000
_cell.length_b   1.000
_cell.length_c   1.000
_cell.angle_alpha   90.00
_cell.angle_beta   90.00
_cell.angle_gamma   90.00
#
_symmetry.space_group_name_H-M   'P 1'
#
loop_
_entity.id
_entity.type
_entity.pdbx_description
1 polymer ?
#
loop_
_entity_poly.entity_id
_entity_poly.type
_entity_poly.pdbx_seq_one_letter_code
_entity_poly.pdbx_strand_id
1 'polypeptide(L)'
;MAKHSVGWVASQKRWLLAFLVMLSVSTLIAFFIRAAFDSCDRNLDVVGKRVPLGSPIGTSPSPLSFMKSKLVLLVSHELSLSGGPLLLMELAFLLRSVGTEVCWVTIQKPGHIDEVTYSLENKMLDRGVQVLSEKGQEGTNIALKADLIVLNTAVAGKWMELDASLKENVPHLLPKVLWWIHEMRGHYFKLDYVKHLPAVAGSMIDSHVTAEYWKNRTRERLGIKMPETFVVHLGNSKELMEVAEDTVAKRVLREHVRESLGVRSEDLLFAIINSVSRGKGQDLFLRSFYESLRLVQEKKLQLPKMHAVVVGSDMTAHTKFESELRNFVKMKKIQDRVHFVNKTLTVAPYLAAIDVLVQNSQARGECFGRITIEAMAFQLPVLGTEAGGTTEIVVNGTTGFLHPVGKEGVTPLAKNIVNLATHVERRLTMGKRGYERVKERFLEHHMANRIAAVLKAVLQKSKSHSDA
;
A
#
# COMPACT_ATOMS: atom_id res chain seq x y z
N MET A 1 -7.93 -1.82 66.88
CA MET A 1 -7.91 -0.89 65.72
C MET A 1 -6.46 -0.59 65.37
N ALA A 2 -6.16 -0.38 64.07
CA ALA A 2 -4.84 -0.12 63.47
C ALA A 2 -4.01 -1.36 63.02
N LYS A 3 -4.43 -1.98 61.90
CA LYS A 3 -3.54 -2.70 60.95
C LYS A 3 -4.13 -2.68 59.53
N HIS A 4 -4.35 -1.50 58.95
CA HIS A 4 -4.66 -1.36 57.51
C HIS A 4 -4.18 0.01 57.00
N SER A 5 -2.87 0.20 56.83
CA SER A 5 -2.36 1.37 56.09
C SER A 5 -1.08 1.11 55.27
N VAL A 6 -0.48 -0.08 55.35
CA VAL A 6 0.80 -0.36 54.66
C VAL A 6 0.59 -0.84 53.20
N GLY A 7 -0.57 -1.39 52.85
CA GLY A 7 -0.83 -1.93 51.51
C GLY A 7 -1.11 -0.89 50.42
N TRP A 8 -1.59 0.30 50.78
CA TRP A 8 -2.05 1.29 49.80
C TRP A 8 -0.90 2.10 49.18
N VAL A 9 0.13 2.39 49.99
CA VAL A 9 1.34 3.12 49.57
C VAL A 9 2.20 2.29 48.60
N ALA A 10 2.22 0.96 48.74
CA ALA A 10 2.95 0.06 47.85
C ALA A 10 2.30 -0.07 46.45
N SER A 11 0.98 0.05 46.36
CA SER A 11 0.23 0.01 45.10
C SER A 11 0.45 1.28 44.27
N GLN A 12 0.44 2.46 44.91
CA GLN A 12 0.70 3.74 44.22
C GLN A 12 2.11 3.83 43.64
N LYS A 13 3.15 3.32 44.33
CA LYS A 13 4.52 3.31 43.82
C LYS A 13 4.70 2.40 42.59
N ARG A 14 3.94 1.29 42.48
CA ARG A 14 3.97 0.40 41.28
C ARG A 14 3.32 1.05 40.07
N TRP A 15 2.24 1.81 40.25
CA TRP A 15 1.61 2.57 39.16
C TRP A 15 2.47 3.74 38.68
N LEU A 16 3.15 4.44 39.58
CA LEU A 16 4.10 5.50 39.23
C LEU A 16 5.33 4.94 38.47
N LEU A 17 5.87 3.78 38.87
CA LEU A 17 6.93 3.11 38.11
C LEU A 17 6.43 2.62 36.74
N ALA A 18 5.24 2.04 36.64
CA ALA A 18 4.66 1.62 35.36
C ALA A 18 4.41 2.81 34.42
N PHE A 19 4.01 3.96 34.96
CA PHE A 19 3.81 5.20 34.20
C PHE A 19 5.14 5.81 33.75
N LEU A 20 6.18 5.78 34.59
CA LEU A 20 7.54 6.21 34.22
C LEU A 20 8.18 5.27 33.18
N VAL A 21 7.93 3.97 33.26
CA VAL A 21 8.35 3.00 32.23
C VAL A 21 7.62 3.26 30.92
N MET A 22 6.31 3.54 30.94
CA MET A 22 5.54 3.93 29.74
C MET A 22 6.04 5.23 29.11
N LEU A 23 6.40 6.24 29.91
CA LEU A 23 7.01 7.48 29.40
C LEU A 23 8.41 7.21 28.81
N SER A 24 9.23 6.38 29.45
CA SER A 24 10.57 6.03 28.94
C SER A 24 10.52 5.20 27.64
N VAL A 25 9.47 4.37 27.47
CA VAL A 25 9.21 3.58 26.26
C VAL A 25 8.66 4.46 25.13
N SER A 26 7.88 5.50 25.43
CA SER A 26 7.48 6.49 24.41
C SER A 26 8.66 7.30 23.87
N THR A 27 9.67 7.59 24.72
CA THR A 27 10.91 8.24 24.26
C THR A 27 11.80 7.30 23.45
N LEU A 28 11.78 5.99 23.72
CA LEU A 28 12.53 5.00 22.93
C LEU A 28 11.90 4.81 21.54
N ILE A 29 10.57 4.78 21.45
CA ILE A 29 9.80 4.75 20.19
C ILE A 29 10.05 6.04 19.39
N ALA A 30 10.08 7.21 20.05
CA ALA A 30 10.47 8.46 19.40
C ALA A 30 11.93 8.43 18.90
N PHE A 31 12.84 7.74 19.59
CA PHE A 31 14.24 7.60 19.16
C PHE A 31 14.40 6.70 17.93
N PHE A 32 13.63 5.61 17.82
CA PHE A 32 13.63 4.75 16.62
C PHE A 32 12.88 5.36 15.43
N ILE A 33 11.79 6.10 15.68
CA ILE A 33 11.12 6.91 14.64
C ILE A 33 12.03 8.06 14.19
N ARG A 34 12.88 8.62 15.06
CA ARG A 34 13.83 9.65 14.65
C ARG A 34 15.00 9.03 13.89
N ALA A 35 15.61 7.94 14.37
CA ALA A 35 16.77 7.30 13.73
C ALA A 35 16.45 6.65 12.36
N ALA A 36 15.25 6.12 12.16
CA ALA A 36 14.82 5.58 10.87
C ALA A 36 14.51 6.68 9.82
N PHE A 37 14.39 7.94 10.26
CA PHE A 37 14.13 9.09 9.39
C PHE A 37 15.30 10.11 9.32
N ASP A 38 16.24 10.13 10.29
CA ASP A 38 17.42 11.02 10.37
C ASP A 38 18.69 10.40 9.72
N SER A 39 18.62 9.24 9.05
CA SER A 39 19.80 8.68 8.36
C SER A 39 20.06 9.38 7.02
N CYS A 40 20.41 10.67 7.08
CA CYS A 40 21.34 11.37 6.20
C CYS A 40 21.76 12.69 6.87
N ASP A 41 23.07 12.79 7.15
CA ASP A 41 23.86 13.97 7.55
C ASP A 41 23.45 14.77 8.79
N ARG A 42 24.08 14.43 9.92
CA ARG A 42 24.56 15.45 10.87
C ARG A 42 26.07 15.55 10.78
N ASN A 43 26.55 16.68 10.24
CA ASN A 43 27.90 17.17 10.44
C ASN A 43 28.20 17.26 11.94
N LEU A 44 29.03 16.36 12.44
CA LEU A 44 29.76 16.55 13.69
C LEU A 44 31.19 16.88 13.29
N ASP A 45 31.53 18.16 13.45
CA ASP A 45 32.88 18.69 13.36
C ASP A 45 33.79 17.93 14.35
N VAL A 46 34.56 16.99 13.82
CA VAL A 46 35.78 16.49 14.46
C VAL A 46 36.94 16.76 13.52
N VAL A 47 37.80 17.66 13.97
CA VAL A 47 39.00 18.16 13.32
C VAL A 47 39.90 17.02 12.80
N GLY A 48 40.22 17.07 11.50
CA GLY A 48 41.55 16.74 11.00
C GLY A 48 41.85 15.30 10.57
N LYS A 49 41.41 14.92 9.36
CA LYS A 49 42.23 14.29 8.26
C LYS A 49 41.30 13.73 7.19
N ARG A 50 41.27 14.36 6.00
CA ARG A 50 40.56 13.84 4.82
C ARG A 50 41.24 12.56 4.33
N VAL A 51 40.61 11.42 4.56
CA VAL A 51 40.85 10.20 3.78
C VAL A 51 39.90 10.28 2.58
N PRO A 52 40.36 10.11 1.32
CA PRO A 52 39.46 10.13 0.19
C PRO A 52 38.53 8.91 0.30
N LEU A 53 37.22 9.14 0.39
CA LEU A 53 36.24 8.07 0.20
C LEU A 53 36.45 7.51 -1.21
N GLY A 54 36.72 6.20 -1.28
CA GLY A 54 36.79 5.46 -2.53
C GLY A 54 35.52 5.65 -3.36
N SER A 55 35.73 5.79 -4.67
CA SER A 55 34.68 5.86 -5.68
C SER A 55 33.63 4.75 -5.49
N PRO A 56 32.31 5.04 -5.54
CA PRO A 56 31.31 4.00 -5.53
C PRO A 56 31.46 3.15 -6.80
N ILE A 57 31.57 1.85 -6.60
CA ILE A 57 31.58 0.83 -7.63
C ILE A 57 30.23 0.88 -8.38
N GLY A 58 30.27 1.36 -9.63
CA GLY A 58 29.30 1.06 -10.70
C GLY A 58 27.81 1.28 -10.41
N THR A 59 27.37 2.53 -10.19
CA THR A 59 25.93 2.85 -10.24
C THR A 59 25.52 3.12 -11.68
N SER A 60 24.80 2.19 -12.32
CA SER A 60 24.10 2.47 -13.58
C SER A 60 23.21 3.72 -13.39
N PRO A 61 23.21 4.68 -14.33
CA PRO A 61 22.38 5.87 -14.20
C PRO A 61 20.91 5.48 -14.07
N SER A 62 20.17 6.18 -13.20
CA SER A 62 18.73 5.96 -13.00
C SER A 62 18.01 5.95 -14.36
N PRO A 63 17.06 5.02 -14.60
CA PRO A 63 16.32 4.96 -15.85
C PRO A 63 15.50 6.24 -16.12
N LEU A 64 15.25 7.04 -15.07
CA LEU A 64 14.55 8.33 -15.11
C LEU A 64 15.46 9.53 -15.35
N SER A 65 16.77 9.34 -15.56
CA SER A 65 17.75 10.44 -15.76
C SER A 65 17.39 11.44 -16.86
N PHE A 66 16.63 11.03 -17.87
CA PHE A 66 16.10 11.92 -18.93
C PHE A 66 15.05 12.93 -18.46
N MET A 67 14.55 12.80 -17.22
CA MET A 67 13.63 13.74 -16.57
C MET A 67 14.33 14.90 -15.88
N LYS A 68 15.67 14.90 -15.82
CA LYS A 68 16.44 15.99 -15.21
C LYS A 68 16.04 17.33 -15.82
N SER A 69 15.82 18.33 -14.96
CA SER A 69 15.41 19.69 -15.34
C SER A 69 14.05 19.81 -16.01
N LYS A 70 13.23 18.74 -16.04
CA LYS A 70 11.84 18.82 -16.46
C LYS A 70 10.94 19.27 -15.33
N LEU A 71 9.84 19.93 -15.68
CA LEU A 71 8.78 20.29 -14.74
C LEU A 71 7.63 19.29 -14.82
N VAL A 72 7.35 18.60 -13.71
CA VAL A 72 6.25 17.64 -13.60
C VAL A 72 5.22 18.16 -12.61
N LEU A 73 3.96 18.22 -13.04
CA LEU A 73 2.82 18.52 -12.19
C LEU A 73 2.08 17.24 -11.81
N LEU A 74 1.98 16.94 -10.53
CA LEU A 74 1.21 15.83 -9.98
C LEU A 74 -0.13 16.35 -9.49
N VAL A 75 -1.22 15.63 -9.76
CA VAL A 75 -2.58 16.03 -9.35
C VAL A 75 -3.27 14.87 -8.65
N SER A 76 -3.73 15.09 -7.42
CA SER A 76 -4.51 14.09 -6.66
C SER A 76 -5.77 14.69 -6.05
N HIS A 77 -6.71 13.83 -5.67
CA HIS A 77 -7.90 14.29 -4.97
C HIS A 77 -7.63 14.67 -3.50
N GLU A 78 -6.61 14.08 -2.86
CA GLU A 78 -6.21 14.33 -1.47
C GLU A 78 -4.69 14.08 -1.28
N LEU A 79 -4.14 14.55 -0.16
CA LEU A 79 -2.81 14.18 0.32
C LEU A 79 -2.94 13.17 1.47
N SER A 80 -2.59 11.91 1.24
CA SER A 80 -2.68 10.86 2.26
C SER A 80 -1.56 9.82 2.14
N LEU A 81 -1.26 9.12 3.24
CA LEU A 81 -0.25 8.05 3.28
C LEU A 81 -0.81 6.67 2.92
N SER A 82 -1.82 6.62 2.06
CA SER A 82 -2.46 5.35 1.67
C SER A 82 -2.91 5.36 0.21
N GLY A 83 -3.03 4.17 -0.39
CA GLY A 83 -3.59 4.01 -1.74
C GLY A 83 -2.84 4.79 -2.81
N GLY A 84 -3.58 5.42 -3.73
CA GLY A 84 -3.01 6.18 -4.86
C GLY A 84 -2.12 7.36 -4.46
N PRO A 85 -2.50 8.21 -3.48
CA PRO A 85 -1.64 9.29 -3.00
C PRO A 85 -0.24 8.85 -2.56
N LEU A 86 -0.12 7.71 -1.86
CA LEU A 86 1.18 7.15 -1.48
C LEU A 86 2.05 6.81 -2.71
N LEU A 87 1.45 6.23 -3.76
CA LEU A 87 2.16 5.89 -5.01
C LEU A 87 2.61 7.14 -5.77
N LEU A 88 1.78 8.19 -5.75
CA LEU A 88 2.13 9.47 -6.36
C LEU A 88 3.30 10.14 -5.64
N MET A 89 3.37 9.99 -4.32
CA MET A 89 4.50 10.45 -3.50
C MET A 89 5.79 9.68 -3.81
N GLU A 90 5.72 8.36 -3.98
CA GLU A 90 6.87 7.55 -4.40
C GLU A 90 7.40 7.99 -5.77
N LEU A 91 6.50 8.24 -6.74
CA LEU A 91 6.88 8.80 -8.04
C LEU A 91 7.53 10.18 -7.89
N ALA A 92 6.97 11.06 -7.05
CA ALA A 92 7.54 12.38 -6.79
C ALA A 92 8.99 12.26 -6.32
N PHE A 93 9.27 11.37 -5.37
CA PHE A 93 10.63 11.16 -4.86
C PHE A 93 11.57 10.55 -5.89
N LEU A 94 11.11 9.58 -6.69
CA LEU A 94 11.90 9.03 -7.79
C LEU A 94 12.29 10.12 -8.80
N LEU A 95 11.36 11.03 -9.15
CA LEU A 95 11.62 12.15 -10.05
C LEU A 95 12.56 13.20 -9.42
N ARG A 96 12.36 13.55 -8.15
CA ARG A 96 13.25 14.48 -7.43
C ARG A 96 14.68 13.93 -7.33
N SER A 97 14.84 12.62 -7.12
CA SER A 97 16.16 11.98 -7.02
C SER A 97 17.04 12.14 -8.27
N VAL A 98 16.44 12.40 -9.43
CA VAL A 98 17.15 12.64 -10.70
C VAL A 98 17.19 14.12 -11.10
N GLY A 99 16.76 15.04 -10.23
CA GLY A 99 16.77 16.48 -10.46
C GLY A 99 15.60 17.00 -11.30
N THR A 100 14.46 16.32 -11.29
CA THR A 100 13.19 16.82 -11.86
C THR A 100 12.58 17.86 -10.93
N GLU A 101 11.99 18.92 -11.46
CA GLU A 101 11.15 19.85 -10.70
C GLU A 101 9.75 19.24 -10.55
N VAL A 102 9.24 19.14 -9.32
CA VAL A 102 7.96 18.47 -9.04
C VAL A 102 7.08 19.39 -8.22
N CYS A 103 5.89 19.70 -8.76
CA CYS A 103 4.82 20.39 -8.05
C CYS A 103 3.63 19.44 -7.90
N TRP A 104 2.87 19.56 -6.82
CA TRP A 104 1.71 18.72 -6.54
C TRP A 104 0.49 19.58 -6.22
N VAL A 105 -0.61 19.39 -6.95
CA VAL A 105 -1.92 20.00 -6.65
C VAL A 105 -2.89 18.99 -6.04
N THR A 106 -3.56 19.37 -4.95
CA THR A 106 -4.64 18.59 -4.32
C THR A 106 -6.01 19.25 -4.49
N ILE A 107 -7.01 18.47 -4.89
CA ILE A 107 -8.39 18.96 -5.18
C ILE A 107 -9.22 19.17 -3.90
N GLN A 108 -9.09 18.34 -2.87
CA GLN A 108 -9.87 18.52 -1.65
C GLN A 108 -9.32 19.63 -0.74
N LYS A 109 -10.26 20.36 -0.11
CA LYS A 109 -10.01 21.22 1.05
C LYS A 109 -9.83 20.36 2.30
N PRO A 110 -8.79 20.56 3.12
CA PRO A 110 -8.92 20.34 4.54
C PRO A 110 -9.96 21.33 5.07
N GLY A 111 -11.11 20.85 5.56
CA GLY A 111 -12.10 21.71 6.23
C GLY A 111 -11.56 22.34 7.52
N HIS A 112 -10.47 21.78 8.04
CA HIS A 112 -9.65 22.27 9.13
C HIS A 112 -8.17 21.96 8.81
N ILE A 113 -7.23 22.73 9.35
CA ILE A 113 -5.80 22.39 9.31
C ILE A 113 -5.66 21.06 10.07
N ASP A 114 -5.58 19.97 9.30
CA ASP A 114 -5.23 18.66 9.82
C ASP A 114 -3.71 18.68 10.05
N GLU A 115 -3.27 18.57 11.31
CA GLU A 115 -1.84 18.51 11.67
C GLU A 115 -1.09 17.45 10.85
N VAL A 116 -1.77 16.36 10.47
CA VAL A 116 -1.21 15.32 9.60
C VAL A 116 -0.94 15.87 8.20
N THR A 117 -1.91 16.57 7.60
CA THR A 117 -1.75 17.17 6.27
C THR A 117 -0.63 18.21 6.27
N TYR A 118 -0.61 19.09 7.27
CA TYR A 118 0.46 20.09 7.43
C TYR A 118 1.84 19.45 7.59
N SER A 119 1.95 18.40 8.42
CA SER A 119 3.21 17.66 8.56
C SER A 119 3.64 16.99 7.26
N LEU A 120 2.70 16.48 6.46
CA LEU A 120 3.00 15.88 5.17
C LEU A 120 3.47 16.93 4.16
N GLU A 121 2.81 18.08 4.08
CA GLU A 121 3.21 19.19 3.21
C GLU A 121 4.64 19.65 3.50
N ASN A 122 4.99 19.83 4.78
CA ASN A 122 6.37 20.19 5.17
C ASN A 122 7.38 19.10 4.77
N LYS A 123 7.06 17.82 4.99
CA LYS A 123 7.94 16.71 4.56
C LYS A 123 8.11 16.64 3.05
N MET A 124 7.07 17.00 2.28
CA MET A 124 7.16 17.09 0.83
C MET A 124 8.10 18.23 0.43
N LEU A 125 7.96 19.39 1.08
CA LEU A 125 8.79 20.56 0.83
C LEU A 125 10.28 20.30 1.16
N ASP A 126 10.57 19.59 2.24
CA ASP A 126 11.94 19.18 2.61
C ASP A 126 12.61 18.32 1.53
N ARG A 127 11.82 17.59 0.73
CA ARG A 127 12.28 16.81 -0.42
C ARG A 127 12.15 17.56 -1.75
N GLY A 128 11.82 18.85 -1.68
CA GLY A 128 11.67 19.76 -2.81
C GLY A 128 10.44 19.51 -3.67
N VAL A 129 9.36 18.97 -3.09
CA VAL A 129 8.05 18.83 -3.72
C VAL A 129 7.13 19.91 -3.15
N GLN A 130 6.76 20.89 -3.97
CA GLN A 130 5.83 21.95 -3.56
C GLN A 130 4.39 21.43 -3.65
N VAL A 131 3.65 21.47 -2.54
CA VAL A 131 2.23 21.10 -2.50
C VAL A 131 1.37 22.37 -2.52
N LEU A 132 0.39 22.40 -3.43
CA LEU A 132 -0.51 23.51 -3.68
C LEU A 132 -1.97 23.06 -3.53
N SER A 133 -2.81 23.96 -3.02
CA SER A 133 -4.26 23.78 -3.09
C SER A 133 -4.78 24.12 -4.49
N GLU A 134 -5.82 23.43 -4.95
CA GLU A 134 -6.49 23.67 -6.25
C GLU A 134 -6.88 25.14 -6.51
N LYS A 135 -7.04 25.96 -5.48
CA LYS A 135 -7.48 27.36 -5.64
C LYS A 135 -6.36 28.27 -6.11
N GLY A 136 -6.39 28.63 -7.39
CA GLY A 136 -5.74 29.83 -7.89
C GLY A 136 -5.02 29.64 -9.23
N GLN A 137 -4.67 30.78 -9.83
CA GLN A 137 -4.00 30.84 -11.13
C GLN A 137 -2.61 30.17 -11.12
N GLU A 138 -2.02 29.94 -9.94
CA GLU A 138 -0.71 29.32 -9.77
C GLU A 138 -0.66 27.87 -10.28
N GLY A 139 -1.64 27.02 -9.93
CA GLY A 139 -1.71 25.64 -10.41
C GLY A 139 -1.85 25.58 -11.94
N THR A 140 -2.68 26.45 -12.51
CA THR A 140 -2.84 26.61 -13.96
C THR A 140 -1.57 27.08 -14.65
N ASN A 141 -0.88 28.08 -14.08
CA ASN A 141 0.37 28.61 -14.62
C ASN A 141 1.47 27.53 -14.64
N ILE A 142 1.55 26.70 -13.59
CA ILE A 142 2.47 25.57 -13.53
C ILE A 142 2.08 24.51 -14.56
N ALA A 143 0.80 24.18 -14.68
CA ALA A 143 0.31 23.19 -15.64
C ALA A 143 0.66 23.57 -17.09
N LEU A 144 0.52 24.84 -17.46
CA LEU A 144 0.87 25.34 -18.79
C LEU A 144 2.37 25.19 -19.09
N LYS A 145 3.22 25.45 -18.09
CA LYS A 145 4.69 25.34 -18.20
C LYS A 145 5.22 23.91 -18.07
N ALA A 146 4.45 23.00 -17.49
CA ALA A 146 4.90 21.63 -17.24
C ALA A 146 5.26 20.90 -18.53
N ASP A 147 6.29 20.06 -18.46
CA ASP A 147 6.63 19.06 -19.47
C ASP A 147 5.65 17.88 -19.43
N LEU A 148 5.12 17.56 -18.26
CA LEU A 148 4.27 16.40 -17.99
C LEU A 148 3.30 16.71 -16.85
N ILE A 149 2.05 16.28 -17.01
CA ILE A 149 1.03 16.32 -15.97
C ILE A 149 0.61 14.90 -15.64
N VAL A 150 0.70 14.49 -14.38
CA VAL A 150 0.25 13.18 -13.91
C VAL A 150 -1.04 13.32 -13.12
N LEU A 151 -2.15 12.85 -13.69
CA LEU A 151 -3.43 12.75 -12.98
C LEU A 151 -3.50 11.43 -12.23
N ASN A 152 -3.58 11.48 -10.91
CA ASN A 152 -3.69 10.30 -10.07
C ASN A 152 -5.16 10.01 -9.74
N THR A 153 -5.62 8.78 -9.97
CA THR A 153 -7.01 8.32 -9.79
C THR A 153 -7.98 8.87 -10.83
N ALA A 154 -9.08 8.15 -11.07
CA ALA A 154 -10.14 8.65 -11.98
C ALA A 154 -10.81 9.92 -11.42
N VAL A 155 -10.81 10.08 -10.08
CA VAL A 155 -11.40 11.23 -9.41
C VAL A 155 -10.66 12.54 -9.72
N ALA A 156 -9.35 12.47 -9.99
CA ALA A 156 -8.56 13.67 -10.29
C ALA A 156 -8.94 14.35 -11.62
N GLY A 157 -9.67 13.66 -12.50
CA GLY A 157 -10.21 14.29 -13.71
C GLY A 157 -11.16 15.45 -13.44
N LYS A 158 -11.73 15.53 -12.22
CA LYS A 158 -12.51 16.70 -11.77
C LYS A 158 -11.71 18.00 -11.81
N TRP A 159 -10.40 17.95 -11.57
CA TRP A 159 -9.55 19.14 -11.55
C TRP A 159 -9.65 19.93 -12.85
N MET A 160 -9.74 19.24 -13.99
CA MET A 160 -9.92 19.86 -15.31
C MET A 160 -11.28 20.55 -15.50
N GLU A 161 -12.26 20.26 -14.64
CA GLU A 161 -13.63 20.81 -14.73
C GLU A 161 -13.93 21.87 -13.66
N LEU A 162 -13.32 21.72 -12.48
CA LEU A 162 -13.58 22.55 -11.32
C LEU A 162 -12.87 23.90 -11.40
N ASP A 163 -11.70 23.96 -12.04
CA ASP A 163 -10.97 25.22 -12.21
C ASP A 163 -11.43 25.94 -13.48
N ALA A 164 -12.17 27.04 -13.30
CA ALA A 164 -12.63 27.89 -14.40
C ALA A 164 -11.46 28.46 -15.23
N SER A 165 -10.28 28.66 -14.63
CA SER A 165 -9.08 29.14 -15.33
C SER A 165 -8.42 28.06 -16.20
N LEU A 166 -8.72 26.78 -15.93
CA LEU A 166 -8.26 25.66 -16.76
C LEU A 166 -9.15 25.41 -17.97
N LYS A 167 -10.46 25.69 -17.91
CA LYS A 167 -11.43 25.28 -18.95
C LYS A 167 -11.02 25.66 -20.37
N GLU A 168 -10.53 26.87 -20.57
CA GLU A 168 -10.06 27.34 -21.89
C GLU A 168 -8.72 26.70 -22.30
N ASN A 169 -7.91 26.31 -21.31
CA ASN A 169 -6.59 25.72 -21.50
C ASN A 169 -6.62 24.18 -21.60
N VAL A 170 -7.70 23.50 -21.18
CA VAL A 170 -7.78 22.03 -21.13
C VAL A 170 -7.29 21.39 -22.44
N PRO A 171 -7.75 21.77 -23.64
CA PRO A 171 -7.29 21.14 -24.89
C PRO A 171 -5.77 21.18 -25.09
N HIS A 172 -5.10 22.25 -24.64
CA HIS A 172 -3.65 22.42 -24.73
C HIS A 172 -2.89 21.58 -23.69
N LEU A 173 -3.55 21.22 -22.58
CA LEU A 173 -2.95 20.43 -21.51
C LEU A 173 -3.06 18.92 -21.78
N LEU A 174 -4.14 18.45 -22.41
CA LEU A 174 -4.40 17.01 -22.61
C LEU A 174 -3.23 16.26 -23.27
N PRO A 175 -2.53 16.79 -24.30
CA PRO A 175 -1.38 16.12 -24.91
C PRO A 175 -0.17 15.94 -23.97
N LYS A 176 -0.15 16.61 -22.80
CA LYS A 176 0.88 16.48 -21.76
C LYS A 176 0.45 15.57 -20.60
N VAL A 177 -0.77 15.06 -20.63
CA VAL A 177 -1.36 14.35 -19.49
C VAL A 177 -1.09 12.85 -19.57
N LEU A 178 -0.49 12.31 -18.51
CA LEU A 178 -0.46 10.89 -18.19
C LEU A 178 -1.45 10.61 -17.06
N TRP A 179 -2.43 9.75 -17.31
CA TRP A 179 -3.42 9.39 -16.29
C TRP A 179 -3.04 8.09 -15.59
N TRP A 180 -2.72 8.13 -14.30
CA TRP A 180 -2.42 6.95 -13.48
C TRP A 180 -3.66 6.48 -12.72
N ILE A 181 -4.16 5.30 -13.06
CA ILE A 181 -5.38 4.70 -12.50
C ILE A 181 -5.01 3.47 -11.68
N HIS A 182 -5.43 3.48 -10.41
CA HIS A 182 -5.14 2.45 -9.42
C HIS A 182 -6.41 1.73 -8.93
N GLU A 183 -7.58 2.15 -9.39
CA GLU A 183 -8.85 1.72 -8.84
C GLU A 183 -9.52 0.68 -9.72
N MET A 184 -10.22 -0.24 -9.05
CA MET A 184 -11.15 -1.18 -9.70
C MET A 184 -12.60 -0.90 -9.30
N ARG A 185 -12.94 0.40 -9.20
CA ARG A 185 -14.23 0.90 -8.68
C ARG A 185 -15.04 1.61 -9.75
N GLY A 186 -16.08 0.93 -10.25
CA GLY A 186 -16.94 1.44 -11.33
C GLY A 186 -17.61 2.80 -11.07
N HIS A 187 -17.79 3.21 -9.80
CA HIS A 187 -18.42 4.49 -9.44
C HIS A 187 -17.48 5.70 -9.53
N TYR A 188 -16.16 5.49 -9.64
CA TYR A 188 -15.20 6.56 -9.93
C TYR A 188 -15.07 6.85 -11.43
N PHE A 189 -15.48 5.91 -12.29
CA PHE A 189 -15.50 6.08 -13.74
C PHE A 189 -16.87 6.57 -14.21
N LYS A 190 -17.19 7.82 -13.88
CA LYS A 190 -18.36 8.56 -14.40
C LYS A 190 -17.92 9.43 -15.57
N LEU A 191 -18.79 9.65 -16.55
CA LEU A 191 -18.46 10.43 -17.75
C LEU A 191 -17.85 11.79 -17.40
N ASP A 192 -18.42 12.52 -16.44
CA ASP A 192 -17.91 13.83 -16.00
C ASP A 192 -16.46 13.80 -15.51
N TYR A 193 -15.98 12.66 -14.99
CA TYR A 193 -14.63 12.54 -14.43
C TYR A 193 -13.64 12.09 -15.49
N VAL A 194 -14.10 11.34 -16.50
CA VAL A 194 -13.20 10.64 -17.43
C VAL A 194 -13.43 10.98 -18.90
N LYS A 195 -14.29 11.95 -19.23
CA LYS A 195 -14.58 12.36 -20.62
C LYS A 195 -13.35 12.75 -21.43
N HIS A 196 -12.30 13.24 -20.76
CA HIS A 196 -11.05 13.67 -21.40
C HIS A 196 -10.07 12.52 -21.67
N LEU A 197 -10.33 11.30 -21.17
CA LEU A 197 -9.46 10.13 -21.39
C LEU A 197 -9.04 9.91 -22.86
N PRO A 198 -9.93 10.05 -23.88
CA PRO A 198 -9.53 9.79 -25.26
C PRO A 198 -8.45 10.74 -25.79
N ALA A 199 -8.32 11.93 -25.20
CA ALA A 199 -7.46 13.00 -25.69
C ALA A 199 -6.17 13.17 -24.86
N VAL A 200 -6.00 12.43 -23.76
CA VAL A 200 -4.75 12.47 -23.00
C VAL A 200 -3.62 11.73 -23.71
N ALA A 201 -2.37 12.09 -23.40
CA ALA A 201 -1.18 11.48 -24.00
C ALA A 201 -1.14 9.97 -23.78
N GLY A 202 -1.46 9.52 -22.56
CA GLY A 202 -1.49 8.11 -22.22
C GLY A 202 -2.13 7.84 -20.85
N SER A 203 -2.29 6.57 -20.53
CA SER A 203 -2.74 6.09 -19.23
C SER A 203 -1.81 5.00 -18.71
N MET A 204 -1.66 4.93 -17.39
CA MET A 204 -0.88 3.94 -16.68
C MET A 204 -1.78 3.23 -15.68
N ILE A 205 -1.75 1.90 -15.65
CA ILE A 205 -2.59 1.06 -14.79
C ILE A 205 -1.74 -0.03 -14.16
N ASP A 206 -2.04 -0.39 -12.91
CA ASP A 206 -1.14 -1.24 -12.13
C ASP A 206 -1.16 -2.74 -12.51
N SER A 207 -2.07 -3.17 -13.39
CA SER A 207 -2.17 -4.56 -13.84
C SER A 207 -2.83 -4.71 -15.22
N HIS A 208 -2.49 -5.78 -15.93
CA HIS A 208 -3.05 -6.11 -17.25
C HIS A 208 -4.55 -6.40 -17.17
N VAL A 209 -4.99 -7.17 -16.18
CA VAL A 209 -6.39 -7.50 -15.95
C VAL A 209 -7.21 -6.24 -15.72
N THR A 210 -6.70 -5.29 -14.91
CA THR A 210 -7.41 -4.03 -14.67
C THR A 210 -7.40 -3.12 -15.90
N ALA A 211 -6.30 -3.11 -16.66
CA ALA A 211 -6.22 -2.32 -17.89
C ALA A 211 -7.23 -2.80 -18.94
N GLU A 212 -7.33 -4.11 -19.15
CA GLU A 212 -8.31 -4.69 -20.06
C GLU A 212 -9.75 -4.44 -19.59
N TYR A 213 -10.01 -4.59 -18.28
CA TYR A 213 -11.30 -4.27 -17.69
C TYR A 213 -11.73 -2.84 -18.00
N TRP A 214 -10.85 -1.86 -17.79
CA TRP A 214 -11.19 -0.46 -18.06
C TRP A 214 -11.36 -0.17 -19.55
N LYS A 215 -10.51 -0.73 -20.42
CA LYS A 215 -10.68 -0.63 -21.88
C LYS A 215 -12.05 -1.10 -22.36
N ASN A 216 -12.54 -2.22 -21.83
CA ASN A 216 -13.84 -2.77 -22.22
C ASN A 216 -14.99 -1.96 -21.58
N ARG A 217 -14.90 -1.68 -20.29
CA ARG A 217 -15.95 -0.97 -19.55
C ARG A 217 -16.18 0.45 -20.06
N THR A 218 -15.13 1.23 -20.32
CA THR A 218 -15.31 2.61 -20.80
C THR A 218 -15.96 2.63 -22.18
N ARG A 219 -15.56 1.71 -23.06
CA ARG A 219 -16.17 1.55 -24.39
C ARG A 219 -17.66 1.18 -24.28
N GLU A 220 -17.99 0.15 -23.50
CA GLU A 220 -19.35 -0.38 -23.39
C GLU A 220 -20.31 0.51 -22.59
N ARG A 221 -19.84 1.16 -21.53
CA ARG A 221 -20.70 1.91 -20.60
C ARG A 221 -20.71 3.41 -20.84
N LEU A 222 -19.61 3.97 -21.36
CA LEU A 222 -19.44 5.42 -21.51
C LEU A 222 -19.27 5.86 -22.97
N GLY A 223 -19.09 4.92 -23.91
CA GLY A 223 -18.83 5.25 -25.32
C GLY A 223 -17.48 5.92 -25.57
N ILE A 224 -16.55 5.89 -24.60
CA ILE A 224 -15.23 6.52 -24.72
C ILE A 224 -14.12 5.47 -24.88
N LYS A 225 -13.17 5.77 -25.76
CA LYS A 225 -11.98 4.95 -25.98
C LYS A 225 -10.92 5.31 -24.95
N MET A 226 -10.31 4.30 -24.31
CA MET A 226 -9.10 4.53 -23.51
C MET A 226 -7.97 5.05 -24.40
N PRO A 227 -7.10 5.95 -23.90
CA PRO A 227 -5.88 6.34 -24.60
C PRO A 227 -4.94 5.14 -24.69
N GLU A 228 -3.74 5.34 -25.22
CA GLU A 228 -2.68 4.35 -25.08
C GLU A 228 -2.50 4.01 -23.59
N THR A 229 -2.64 2.73 -23.24
CA THR A 229 -2.64 2.26 -21.85
C THR A 229 -1.45 1.35 -21.61
N PHE A 230 -0.58 1.80 -20.72
CA PHE A 230 0.59 1.08 -20.26
C PHE A 230 0.30 0.40 -18.93
N VAL A 231 0.92 -0.76 -18.71
CA VAL A 231 0.80 -1.49 -17.45
C VAL A 231 2.10 -1.37 -16.67
N VAL A 232 2.00 -0.93 -15.43
CA VAL A 232 3.13 -0.76 -14.52
C VAL A 232 2.83 -1.44 -13.20
N HIS A 233 3.33 -2.67 -13.05
CA HIS A 233 3.27 -3.35 -11.76
C HIS A 233 4.06 -2.58 -10.71
N LEU A 234 3.49 -2.49 -9.51
CA LEU A 234 4.13 -1.86 -8.35
C LEU A 234 5.33 -2.67 -7.87
N GLY A 235 6.24 -2.02 -7.15
CA GLY A 235 7.42 -2.64 -6.54
C GLY A 235 7.44 -2.50 -5.02
N ASN A 236 8.11 -3.43 -4.34
CA ASN A 236 8.46 -3.29 -2.93
C ASN A 236 9.58 -2.27 -2.75
N SER A 237 9.46 -1.44 -1.72
CA SER A 237 10.51 -0.47 -1.36
C SER A 237 11.75 -1.17 -0.82
N LYS A 238 12.88 -0.49 -0.92
CA LYS A 238 14.16 -0.99 -0.40
C LYS A 238 14.09 -1.26 1.10
N GLU A 239 13.46 -0.37 1.88
CA GLU A 239 13.36 -0.47 3.34
C GLU A 239 12.56 -1.72 3.76
N LEU A 240 11.48 -2.02 3.04
CA LEU A 240 10.71 -3.24 3.31
C LEU A 240 11.54 -4.49 3.04
N MET A 241 12.30 -4.50 1.94
CA MET A 241 13.16 -5.63 1.58
C MET A 241 14.29 -5.82 2.61
N GLU A 242 14.90 -4.75 3.11
CA GLU A 242 15.91 -4.80 4.17
C GLU A 242 15.36 -5.47 5.43
N VAL A 243 14.15 -5.09 5.87
CA VAL A 243 13.48 -5.75 7.01
C VAL A 243 13.13 -7.21 6.69
N ALA A 244 12.68 -7.50 5.47
CA ALA A 244 12.30 -8.85 5.06
C ALA A 244 13.51 -9.82 4.95
N GLU A 245 14.70 -9.30 4.68
CA GLU A 245 15.94 -10.06 4.57
C GLU A 245 16.71 -10.17 5.90
N ASP A 246 16.48 -9.25 6.84
CA ASP A 246 17.03 -9.32 8.19
C ASP A 246 16.31 -10.38 9.05
N THR A 247 17.01 -11.48 9.29
CA THR A 247 16.51 -12.60 10.11
C THR A 247 16.28 -12.21 11.58
N VAL A 248 17.12 -11.34 12.14
CA VAL A 248 17.02 -10.92 13.54
C VAL A 248 15.84 -9.98 13.70
N ALA A 249 15.72 -8.97 12.82
CA ALA A 249 14.59 -8.04 12.83
C ALA A 249 13.26 -8.79 12.69
N LYS A 250 13.14 -9.71 11.72
CA LYS A 250 11.93 -10.53 11.56
C LYS A 250 11.56 -11.31 12.82
N ARG A 251 12.55 -11.93 13.48
CA ARG A 251 12.30 -12.71 14.70
C ARG A 251 11.78 -11.84 15.84
N VAL A 252 12.44 -10.71 16.09
CA VAL A 252 12.04 -9.76 17.15
C VAL A 252 10.64 -9.22 16.88
N LEU A 253 10.36 -8.80 15.64
CA LEU A 253 9.04 -8.31 15.24
C LEU A 253 7.96 -9.37 15.37
N ARG A 254 8.26 -10.61 14.96
CA ARG A 254 7.35 -11.75 15.09
C ARG A 254 6.99 -12.03 16.54
N GLU A 255 7.99 -12.12 17.42
CA GLU A 255 7.79 -12.38 18.86
C GLU A 255 6.93 -11.25 19.48
N HIS A 256 7.29 -9.99 19.24
CA HIS A 256 6.55 -8.83 19.76
C HIS A 256 5.07 -8.81 19.36
N VAL A 257 4.78 -8.98 18.06
CA VAL A 257 3.39 -8.96 17.58
C VAL A 257 2.62 -10.16 18.10
N ARG A 258 3.22 -11.36 18.10
CA ARG A 258 2.55 -12.58 18.60
C ARG A 258 2.22 -12.49 20.09
N GLU A 259 3.13 -11.97 20.91
CA GLU A 259 2.88 -11.70 22.33
C GLU A 259 1.71 -10.74 22.52
N SER A 260 1.67 -9.64 21.75
CA SER A 260 0.57 -8.67 21.82
C SER A 260 -0.80 -9.26 21.46
N LEU A 261 -0.82 -10.31 20.62
CA LEU A 261 -2.02 -11.01 20.20
C LEU A 261 -2.34 -12.25 21.07
N GLY A 262 -1.47 -12.60 22.03
CA GLY A 262 -1.59 -13.85 22.79
C GLY A 262 -1.48 -15.12 21.93
N VAL A 263 -0.72 -15.04 20.84
CA VAL A 263 -0.46 -16.16 19.91
C VAL A 263 0.89 -16.76 20.24
N ARG A 264 1.01 -18.09 20.31
CA ARG A 264 2.28 -18.74 20.61
C ARG A 264 3.15 -18.90 19.37
N SER A 265 4.42 -19.20 19.56
CA SER A 265 5.38 -19.36 18.45
C SER A 265 5.06 -20.56 17.55
N GLU A 266 4.48 -21.62 18.09
CA GLU A 266 4.05 -22.82 17.35
C GLU A 266 2.69 -22.66 16.65
N ASP A 267 1.86 -21.71 17.10
CA ASP A 267 0.53 -21.47 16.56
C ASP A 267 0.61 -20.89 15.13
N LEU A 268 -0.40 -21.20 14.32
CA LEU A 268 -0.51 -20.74 12.92
C LEU A 268 -1.36 -19.48 12.83
N LEU A 269 -0.84 -18.42 12.22
CA LEU A 269 -1.51 -17.13 12.09
C LEU A 269 -1.77 -16.77 10.62
N PHE A 270 -3.05 -16.71 10.25
CA PHE A 270 -3.53 -16.29 8.93
C PHE A 270 -3.97 -14.83 8.99
N ALA A 271 -3.51 -13.99 8.06
CA ALA A 271 -3.83 -12.57 8.10
C ALA A 271 -4.51 -12.05 6.86
N ILE A 272 -5.48 -11.17 7.06
CA ILE A 272 -5.94 -10.24 6.03
C ILE A 272 -5.50 -8.83 6.45
N ILE A 273 -4.75 -8.16 5.58
CA ILE A 273 -4.16 -6.83 5.84
C ILE A 273 -4.63 -5.87 4.76
N ASN A 274 -5.63 -5.04 5.09
CA ASN A 274 -6.20 -4.02 4.21
C ASN A 274 -7.24 -3.19 4.97
N SER A 275 -7.70 -2.09 4.35
CA SER A 275 -8.85 -1.32 4.86
C SER A 275 -10.09 -2.19 5.04
N VAL A 276 -10.77 -2.10 6.19
CA VAL A 276 -12.00 -2.85 6.44
C VAL A 276 -13.17 -2.32 5.62
N SER A 277 -13.58 -3.08 4.60
CA SER A 277 -14.72 -2.76 3.73
C SER A 277 -15.23 -4.03 3.04
N ARG A 278 -16.52 -4.07 2.65
CA ARG A 278 -17.11 -5.25 1.99
C ARG A 278 -16.34 -5.74 0.75
N GLY A 279 -15.75 -4.81 0.01
CA GLY A 279 -14.95 -5.13 -1.18
C GLY A 279 -13.64 -5.87 -0.88
N LYS A 280 -13.19 -5.93 0.39
CA LYS A 280 -11.96 -6.61 0.80
C LYS A 280 -12.21 -8.00 1.42
N GLY A 281 -13.47 -8.41 1.59
CA GLY A 281 -13.84 -9.79 1.88
C GLY A 281 -13.44 -10.32 3.27
N GLN A 282 -13.31 -9.47 4.28
CA GLN A 282 -13.02 -9.92 5.65
C GLN A 282 -14.11 -10.87 6.18
N ASP A 283 -15.37 -10.62 5.83
CA ASP A 283 -16.50 -11.47 6.23
C ASP A 283 -16.40 -12.88 5.63
N LEU A 284 -16.03 -12.98 4.36
CA LEU A 284 -15.84 -14.26 3.68
C LEU A 284 -14.60 -14.99 4.21
N PHE A 285 -13.51 -14.26 4.50
CA PHE A 285 -12.33 -14.84 5.15
C PHE A 285 -12.67 -15.42 6.52
N LEU A 286 -13.40 -14.69 7.38
CA LEU A 286 -13.80 -15.20 8.70
C LEU A 286 -14.72 -16.41 8.60
N ARG A 287 -15.61 -16.47 7.60
CA ARG A 287 -16.43 -17.65 7.31
C ARG A 287 -15.58 -18.85 6.89
N SER A 288 -14.62 -18.65 5.98
CA SER A 288 -13.69 -19.69 5.55
C SER A 288 -12.80 -20.18 6.70
N PHE A 289 -12.35 -19.26 7.55
CA PHE A 289 -11.57 -19.61 8.73
C PHE A 289 -12.40 -20.47 9.69
N TYR A 290 -13.64 -20.06 10.00
CA TYR A 290 -14.55 -20.89 10.81
C TYR A 290 -14.80 -22.28 10.19
N GLU A 291 -15.03 -22.36 8.88
CA GLU A 291 -15.19 -23.63 8.17
C GLU A 291 -13.91 -24.48 8.23
N SER A 292 -12.73 -23.87 8.13
CA SER A 292 -11.45 -24.58 8.28
C SER A 292 -11.29 -25.21 9.67
N LEU A 293 -11.71 -24.50 10.74
CA LEU A 293 -11.69 -25.05 12.10
C LEU A 293 -12.60 -26.26 12.23
N ARG A 294 -13.78 -26.21 11.61
CA ARG A 294 -14.70 -27.35 11.55
C ARG A 294 -14.11 -28.53 10.79
N LEU A 295 -13.50 -28.29 9.62
CA LEU A 295 -12.85 -29.34 8.84
C LEU A 295 -11.72 -30.01 9.62
N VAL A 296 -10.93 -29.26 10.38
CA VAL A 296 -9.89 -29.79 11.26
C VAL A 296 -10.47 -30.70 12.33
N GLN A 297 -11.56 -30.27 12.98
CA GLN A 297 -12.25 -31.04 14.00
C GLN A 297 -12.90 -32.31 13.43
N GLU A 298 -13.63 -32.20 12.33
CA GLU A 298 -14.34 -33.31 11.66
C GLU A 298 -13.36 -34.38 11.16
N LYS A 299 -12.20 -33.96 10.64
CA LYS A 299 -11.14 -34.87 10.18
C LYS A 299 -10.16 -35.29 11.28
N LYS A 300 -10.34 -34.83 12.52
CA LYS A 300 -9.46 -35.11 13.67
C LYS A 300 -7.97 -34.85 13.37
N LEU A 301 -7.68 -33.78 12.63
CA LEU A 301 -6.31 -33.44 12.23
C LEU A 301 -5.54 -32.90 13.45
N GLN A 302 -4.32 -33.41 13.65
CA GLN A 302 -3.40 -32.90 14.67
C GLN A 302 -2.62 -31.73 14.09
N LEU A 303 -2.96 -30.52 14.53
CA LEU A 303 -2.38 -29.28 14.04
C LEU A 303 -2.10 -28.32 15.20
N PRO A 304 -1.12 -27.41 15.05
CA PRO A 304 -1.00 -26.28 15.95
C PRO A 304 -2.29 -25.45 15.96
N LYS A 305 -2.50 -24.67 17.03
CA LYS A 305 -3.70 -23.85 17.13
C LYS A 305 -3.68 -22.82 16.00
N MET A 306 -4.80 -22.70 15.30
CA MET A 306 -4.94 -21.75 14.20
C MET A 306 -5.61 -20.48 14.70
N HIS A 307 -5.08 -19.34 14.27
CA HIS A 307 -5.54 -17.99 14.53
C HIS A 307 -5.74 -17.23 13.22
N ALA A 308 -6.67 -16.28 13.23
CA ALA A 308 -6.88 -15.30 12.18
C ALA A 308 -6.65 -13.90 12.72
N VAL A 309 -6.06 -13.01 11.93
CA VAL A 309 -5.92 -11.59 12.26
C VAL A 309 -6.42 -10.70 11.13
N VAL A 310 -7.23 -9.71 11.48
CA VAL A 310 -7.70 -8.64 10.59
C VAL A 310 -6.94 -7.37 10.96
N VAL A 311 -5.98 -6.99 10.12
CA VAL A 311 -5.18 -5.76 10.28
C VAL A 311 -5.74 -4.68 9.37
N GLY A 312 -5.99 -3.49 9.91
CA GLY A 312 -6.70 -2.42 9.19
C GLY A 312 -8.09 -2.11 9.74
N SER A 313 -8.45 -2.74 10.86
CA SER A 313 -9.68 -2.45 11.59
C SER A 313 -9.63 -1.06 12.20
N ASP A 314 -10.78 -0.50 12.53
CA ASP A 314 -10.83 0.70 13.37
C ASP A 314 -11.68 0.37 14.60
N MET A 315 -11.00 0.13 15.73
CA MET A 315 -11.67 -0.20 16.99
C MET A 315 -12.53 0.95 17.53
N THR A 316 -12.30 2.17 17.06
CA THR A 316 -13.10 3.35 17.42
C THR A 316 -14.25 3.60 16.45
N ALA A 317 -14.17 3.09 15.22
CA ALA A 317 -15.22 3.26 14.24
C ALA A 317 -16.36 2.25 14.45
N HIS A 318 -17.54 2.76 14.80
CA HIS A 318 -18.78 1.97 14.88
C HIS A 318 -19.42 1.74 13.51
N THR A 319 -18.62 1.37 12.49
CA THR A 319 -19.22 1.06 11.19
C THR A 319 -20.09 -0.20 11.30
N LYS A 320 -21.18 -0.24 10.52
CA LYS A 320 -22.07 -1.40 10.46
C LYS A 320 -21.30 -2.68 10.11
N PHE A 321 -20.33 -2.59 9.18
CA PHE A 321 -19.58 -3.75 8.72
C PHE A 321 -18.61 -4.28 9.78
N GLU A 322 -17.86 -3.42 10.48
CA GLU A 322 -17.04 -3.81 11.64
C GLU A 322 -17.86 -4.56 12.70
N SER A 323 -19.04 -4.02 13.02
CA SER A 323 -19.97 -4.63 13.97
C SER A 323 -20.44 -6.02 13.51
N GLU A 324 -20.76 -6.18 12.22
CA GLU A 324 -21.11 -7.47 11.61
C GLU A 324 -19.99 -8.51 11.76
N LEU A 325 -18.72 -8.13 11.51
CA LEU A 325 -17.56 -9.02 11.65
C LEU A 325 -17.39 -9.49 13.09
N ARG A 326 -17.45 -8.57 14.05
CA ARG A 326 -17.30 -8.88 15.49
C ARG A 326 -18.45 -9.73 16.00
N ASN A 327 -19.68 -9.43 15.58
CA ASN A 327 -20.86 -10.22 15.92
C ASN A 327 -20.77 -11.64 15.35
N PHE A 328 -20.26 -11.81 14.12
CA PHE A 328 -20.00 -13.14 13.56
C PHE A 328 -19.02 -13.94 14.42
N VAL A 329 -17.88 -13.34 14.80
CA VAL A 329 -16.87 -13.98 15.66
C VAL A 329 -17.45 -14.39 17.02
N LYS A 330 -18.25 -13.51 17.64
CA LYS A 330 -18.95 -13.81 18.91
C LYS A 330 -19.97 -14.93 18.77
N MET A 331 -20.83 -14.85 17.75
CA MET A 331 -21.88 -15.82 17.47
C MET A 331 -21.31 -17.22 17.20
N LYS A 332 -20.16 -17.30 16.51
CA LYS A 332 -19.47 -18.55 16.20
C LYS A 332 -18.56 -19.04 17.33
N LYS A 333 -18.43 -18.29 18.43
CA LYS A 333 -17.62 -18.64 19.60
C LYS A 333 -16.13 -18.88 19.26
N ILE A 334 -15.56 -18.02 18.41
CA ILE A 334 -14.16 -18.09 17.97
C ILE A 334 -13.33 -16.85 18.36
N GLN A 335 -13.78 -16.11 19.39
CA GLN A 335 -13.11 -14.90 19.89
C GLN A 335 -11.67 -15.17 20.34
N ASP A 336 -11.36 -16.37 20.84
CA ASP A 336 -10.02 -16.76 21.29
C ASP A 336 -9.07 -17.06 20.12
N ARG A 337 -9.57 -17.06 18.89
CA ARG A 337 -8.83 -17.37 17.66
C ARG A 337 -8.81 -16.25 16.63
N VAL A 338 -9.64 -15.22 16.79
CA VAL A 338 -9.75 -14.12 15.82
C VAL A 338 -9.37 -12.80 16.47
N HIS A 339 -8.37 -12.17 15.89
CA HIS A 339 -7.77 -10.92 16.37
C HIS A 339 -8.11 -9.77 15.44
N PHE A 340 -8.43 -8.60 16.01
CA PHE A 340 -8.65 -7.37 15.26
C PHE A 340 -7.58 -6.36 15.66
N VAL A 341 -6.87 -5.84 14.67
CA VAL A 341 -5.77 -4.89 14.84
C VAL A 341 -6.13 -3.60 14.12
N ASN A 342 -5.88 -2.48 14.77
CA ASN A 342 -6.12 -1.16 14.21
C ASN A 342 -5.38 -0.92 12.89
N LYS A 343 -5.86 0.03 12.09
CA LYS A 343 -5.13 0.55 10.93
C LYS A 343 -3.73 0.99 11.33
N THR A 344 -2.77 0.61 10.50
CA THR A 344 -1.35 0.87 10.72
C THR A 344 -0.68 1.27 9.42
N LEU A 345 0.34 2.13 9.52
CA LEU A 345 1.24 2.48 8.43
C LEU A 345 2.47 1.55 8.41
N THR A 346 2.73 0.83 9.49
CA THR A 346 3.87 -0.09 9.63
C THR A 346 3.38 -1.53 9.51
N VAL A 347 3.37 -2.06 8.28
CA VAL A 347 2.89 -3.42 7.98
C VAL A 347 3.93 -4.50 8.24
N ALA A 348 5.23 -4.18 8.15
CA ALA A 348 6.33 -5.13 8.30
C ALA A 348 6.27 -5.98 9.59
N PRO A 349 5.95 -5.43 10.79
CA PRO A 349 5.79 -6.25 11.99
C PRO A 349 4.72 -7.34 11.86
N TYR A 350 3.59 -7.01 11.23
CA TYR A 350 2.50 -7.96 11.03
C TYR A 350 2.83 -9.00 9.95
N LEU A 351 3.56 -8.61 8.90
CA LEU A 351 4.06 -9.55 7.90
C LEU A 351 5.07 -10.54 8.51
N ALA A 352 5.98 -10.09 9.39
CA ALA A 352 6.89 -10.99 10.10
C ALA A 352 6.18 -11.97 11.05
N ALA A 353 5.04 -11.55 11.60
CA ALA A 353 4.30 -12.31 12.61
C ALA A 353 3.44 -13.46 12.06
N ILE A 354 3.02 -13.36 10.80
CA ILE A 354 2.03 -14.26 10.20
C ILE A 354 2.71 -15.46 9.54
N ASP A 355 1.91 -16.45 9.13
CA ASP A 355 2.39 -17.64 8.42
C ASP A 355 1.81 -17.75 7.01
N VAL A 356 0.67 -17.10 6.76
CA VAL A 356 -0.02 -17.07 5.47
C VAL A 356 -0.75 -15.74 5.32
N LEU A 357 -0.55 -15.06 4.19
CA LEU A 357 -1.37 -13.90 3.82
C LEU A 357 -2.63 -14.37 3.08
N VAL A 358 -3.79 -13.81 3.43
CA VAL A 358 -5.05 -13.98 2.72
C VAL A 358 -5.42 -12.69 2.00
N GLN A 359 -5.22 -12.64 0.69
CA GLN A 359 -5.66 -11.55 -0.19
C GLN A 359 -7.07 -11.83 -0.70
N ASN A 360 -8.09 -11.38 0.05
CA ASN A 360 -9.49 -11.75 -0.22
C ASN A 360 -10.33 -10.64 -0.87
N SER A 361 -9.74 -9.81 -1.74
CA SER A 361 -10.50 -8.75 -2.43
C SER A 361 -11.60 -9.32 -3.33
N GLN A 362 -12.81 -8.81 -3.19
CA GLN A 362 -14.05 -9.34 -3.77
C GLN A 362 -14.51 -8.59 -5.02
N ALA A 363 -15.63 -9.06 -5.60
CA ALA A 363 -16.26 -8.52 -6.79
C ALA A 363 -15.32 -8.55 -8.01
N ARG A 364 -14.64 -7.43 -8.29
CA ARG A 364 -13.70 -7.32 -9.41
C ARG A 364 -12.27 -7.65 -9.01
N GLY A 365 -11.99 -7.79 -7.72
CA GLY A 365 -10.68 -8.07 -7.19
C GLY A 365 -9.93 -6.81 -6.77
N GLU A 366 -8.64 -6.98 -6.54
CA GLU A 366 -7.70 -5.90 -6.27
C GLU A 366 -7.12 -5.38 -7.58
N CYS A 367 -6.79 -4.09 -7.70
CA CYS A 367 -6.19 -3.58 -8.94
C CYS A 367 -4.84 -4.26 -9.20
N PHE A 368 -3.91 -4.19 -8.25
CA PHE A 368 -2.66 -4.96 -8.27
C PHE A 368 -2.52 -5.75 -6.98
N GLY A 369 -2.43 -5.04 -5.85
CA GLY A 369 -2.34 -5.62 -4.52
C GLY A 369 -0.93 -5.61 -3.99
N ARG A 370 -0.45 -4.41 -3.63
CA ARG A 370 0.89 -4.19 -3.07
C ARG A 370 1.17 -5.12 -1.87
N ILE A 371 0.23 -5.22 -0.94
CA ILE A 371 0.37 -6.11 0.23
C ILE A 371 0.68 -7.58 -0.14
N THR A 372 0.27 -8.03 -1.32
CA THR A 372 0.56 -9.38 -1.83
C THR A 372 2.06 -9.54 -2.13
N ILE A 373 2.68 -8.59 -2.83
CA ILE A 373 4.13 -8.62 -3.09
C ILE A 373 4.94 -8.33 -1.83
N GLU A 374 4.40 -7.54 -0.90
CA GLU A 374 5.03 -7.30 0.40
C GLU A 374 5.07 -8.60 1.21
N ALA A 375 3.97 -9.36 1.30
CA ALA A 375 3.98 -10.65 1.98
C ALA A 375 4.91 -11.68 1.32
N MET A 376 4.97 -11.70 0.00
CA MET A 376 5.92 -12.56 -0.72
C MET A 376 7.37 -12.19 -0.41
N ALA A 377 7.70 -10.91 -0.16
CA ALA A 377 9.04 -10.52 0.30
C ALA A 377 9.39 -11.16 1.66
N PHE A 378 8.41 -11.27 2.55
CA PHE A 378 8.54 -11.95 3.84
C PHE A 378 8.50 -13.49 3.74
N GLN A 379 8.61 -14.04 2.52
CA GLN A 379 8.54 -15.48 2.23
C GLN A 379 7.23 -16.12 2.72
N LEU A 380 6.12 -15.40 2.58
CA LEU A 380 4.80 -15.91 2.94
C LEU A 380 4.06 -16.42 1.70
N PRO A 381 3.44 -17.60 1.76
CA PRO A 381 2.49 -18.01 0.73
C PRO A 381 1.23 -17.14 0.82
N VAL A 382 0.58 -16.97 -0.33
CA VAL A 382 -0.64 -16.16 -0.45
C VAL A 382 -1.84 -17.02 -0.82
N LEU A 383 -2.93 -16.88 -0.07
CA LEU A 383 -4.26 -17.35 -0.46
C LEU A 383 -5.04 -16.18 -1.08
N GLY A 384 -5.18 -16.16 -2.39
CA GLY A 384 -5.69 -15.02 -3.15
C GLY A 384 -7.03 -15.30 -3.83
N THR A 385 -7.88 -14.30 -3.99
CA THR A 385 -9.02 -14.42 -4.91
C THR A 385 -8.55 -14.48 -6.36
N GLU A 386 -9.20 -15.30 -7.17
CA GLU A 386 -8.98 -15.43 -8.61
C GLU A 386 -9.64 -14.26 -9.37
N ALA A 387 -9.22 -13.03 -9.05
CA ALA A 387 -9.74 -11.81 -9.66
C ALA A 387 -8.75 -10.64 -9.57
N GLY A 388 -8.86 -9.71 -10.52
CA GLY A 388 -8.03 -8.50 -10.58
C GLY A 388 -6.54 -8.82 -10.75
N GLY A 389 -5.67 -7.92 -10.29
CA GLY A 389 -4.22 -8.10 -10.37
C GLY A 389 -3.66 -9.19 -9.45
N THR A 390 -4.47 -9.75 -8.54
CA THR A 390 -4.05 -10.89 -7.71
C THR A 390 -3.57 -12.07 -8.56
N THR A 391 -4.21 -12.31 -9.71
CA THR A 391 -3.88 -13.42 -10.62
C THR A 391 -2.56 -13.21 -11.38
N GLU A 392 -2.08 -11.97 -11.47
CA GLU A 392 -0.77 -11.65 -12.07
C GLU A 392 0.38 -11.84 -11.08
N ILE A 393 0.09 -11.71 -9.78
CA ILE A 393 1.07 -11.84 -8.70
C ILE A 393 1.16 -13.30 -8.24
N VAL A 394 0.03 -13.91 -7.89
CA VAL A 394 -0.04 -15.26 -7.30
C VAL A 394 -0.09 -16.32 -8.38
N VAL A 395 0.95 -17.15 -8.45
CA VAL A 395 0.99 -18.33 -9.32
C VAL A 395 0.38 -19.51 -8.58
N ASN A 396 -0.83 -19.90 -9.00
CA ASN A 396 -1.61 -20.96 -8.35
C ASN A 396 -0.80 -22.27 -8.22
N GLY A 397 -0.81 -22.87 -7.04
CA GLY A 397 -0.05 -24.08 -6.72
C GLY A 397 1.46 -23.87 -6.55
N THR A 398 1.99 -22.67 -6.84
CA THR A 398 3.43 -22.40 -6.85
C THR A 398 3.85 -21.40 -5.78
N THR A 399 3.25 -20.21 -5.76
CA THR A 399 3.52 -19.16 -4.75
C THR A 399 2.39 -19.02 -3.73
N GLY A 400 1.34 -19.84 -3.88
CA GLY A 400 0.08 -19.70 -3.16
C GLY A 400 -1.05 -20.47 -3.83
N PHE A 401 -2.29 -20.21 -3.42
CA PHE A 401 -3.48 -20.77 -4.04
C PHE A 401 -4.49 -19.68 -4.37
N LEU A 402 -5.16 -19.86 -5.50
CA LEU A 402 -6.29 -19.02 -5.91
C LEU A 402 -7.62 -19.68 -5.56
N HIS A 403 -8.62 -18.87 -5.20
CA HIS A 403 -10.00 -19.31 -4.97
C HIS A 403 -11.01 -18.34 -5.61
N PRO A 404 -12.22 -18.82 -5.97
CA PRO A 404 -13.25 -17.97 -6.57
C PRO A 404 -13.65 -16.78 -5.70
N VAL A 405 -14.19 -15.72 -6.31
CA VAL A 405 -14.80 -14.60 -5.58
C VAL A 405 -16.17 -14.97 -5.01
N GLY A 406 -16.64 -14.22 -4.02
CA GLY A 406 -17.96 -14.37 -3.44
C GLY A 406 -18.09 -15.61 -2.55
N LYS A 407 -19.34 -16.02 -2.29
CA LYS A 407 -19.64 -17.14 -1.37
C LYS A 407 -19.08 -18.48 -1.85
N GLU A 408 -18.97 -18.67 -3.17
CA GLU A 408 -18.39 -19.86 -3.78
C GLU A 408 -16.91 -20.04 -3.41
N GLY A 409 -16.19 -18.95 -3.11
CA GLY A 409 -14.82 -18.97 -2.64
C GLY A 409 -14.63 -19.45 -1.21
N VAL A 410 -15.69 -19.49 -0.39
CA VAL A 410 -15.57 -19.73 1.06
C VAL A 410 -15.00 -21.12 1.35
N THR A 411 -15.59 -22.16 0.77
CA THR A 411 -15.15 -23.56 0.97
C THR A 411 -13.78 -23.83 0.35
N PRO A 412 -13.47 -23.41 -0.89
CA PRO A 412 -12.11 -23.50 -1.42
C PRO A 412 -11.05 -22.82 -0.55
N LEU A 413 -11.31 -21.59 -0.07
CA LEU A 413 -10.40 -20.90 0.83
C LEU A 413 -10.24 -21.68 2.16
N ALA A 414 -11.32 -22.21 2.74
CA ALA A 414 -11.24 -23.04 3.95
C ALA A 414 -10.36 -24.28 3.74
N LYS A 415 -10.52 -24.97 2.61
CA LYS A 415 -9.68 -26.14 2.24
C LYS A 415 -8.22 -25.74 2.06
N ASN A 416 -7.95 -24.59 1.44
CA ASN A 416 -6.59 -24.08 1.25
C ASN A 416 -5.93 -23.68 2.58
N ILE A 417 -6.69 -23.09 3.51
CA ILE A 417 -6.24 -22.82 4.89
C ILE A 417 -5.83 -24.13 5.57
N VAL A 418 -6.67 -25.17 5.52
CA VAL A 418 -6.33 -26.49 6.11
C VAL A 418 -5.11 -27.10 5.41
N ASN A 419 -5.00 -27.00 4.09
CA ASN A 419 -3.88 -27.54 3.32
C ASN A 419 -2.54 -26.92 3.76
N LEU A 420 -2.48 -25.59 3.84
CA LEU A 420 -1.27 -24.91 4.29
C LEU A 420 -1.02 -25.07 5.79
N ALA A 421 -2.05 -25.32 6.60
CA ALA A 421 -1.88 -25.66 8.01
C ALA A 421 -1.26 -27.06 8.20
N THR A 422 -1.67 -28.03 7.39
CA THR A 422 -1.23 -29.43 7.48
C THR A 422 0.14 -29.70 6.85
N HIS A 423 0.53 -28.95 5.81
CA HIS A 423 1.77 -29.20 5.06
C HIS A 423 2.78 -28.06 5.24
N VAL A 424 3.60 -28.13 6.29
CA VAL A 424 4.63 -27.11 6.58
C VAL A 424 5.62 -26.93 5.42
N GLU A 425 6.14 -28.02 4.84
CA GLU A 425 7.09 -27.96 3.72
C GLU A 425 6.51 -27.25 2.51
N ARG A 426 5.24 -27.51 2.19
CA ARG A 426 4.52 -26.85 1.11
C ARG A 426 4.38 -25.35 1.39
N ARG A 427 3.99 -24.99 2.62
CA ARG A 427 3.83 -23.60 3.05
C ARG A 427 5.14 -22.81 2.90
N LEU A 428 6.26 -23.37 3.39
CA LEU A 428 7.58 -22.76 3.30
C LEU A 428 8.09 -22.68 1.84
N THR A 429 7.92 -23.75 1.07
CA THR A 429 8.33 -23.79 -0.34
C THR A 429 7.58 -22.75 -1.18
N MET A 430 6.26 -22.62 -0.98
CA MET A 430 5.47 -21.61 -1.67
C MET A 430 5.91 -20.18 -1.30
N GLY A 431 6.18 -19.94 -0.02
CA GLY A 431 6.70 -18.67 0.46
C GLY A 431 8.04 -18.29 -0.20
N LYS A 432 8.98 -19.23 -0.25
CA LYS A 432 10.28 -19.04 -0.92
C LYS A 432 10.13 -18.72 -2.40
N ARG A 433 9.28 -19.44 -3.13
CA ARG A 433 8.99 -19.17 -4.55
C ARG A 433 8.33 -17.80 -4.76
N GLY A 434 7.49 -17.36 -3.82
CA GLY A 434 6.94 -16.00 -3.81
C GLY A 434 8.04 -14.95 -3.71
N TYR A 435 8.99 -15.13 -2.79
CA TYR A 435 10.14 -14.24 -2.62
C TYR A 435 11.04 -14.18 -3.87
N GLU A 436 11.37 -15.33 -4.46
CA GLU A 436 12.15 -15.41 -5.72
C GLU A 436 11.47 -14.59 -6.84
N ARG A 437 10.16 -14.77 -7.00
CA ARG A 437 9.36 -14.00 -7.97
C ARG A 437 9.39 -12.49 -7.70
N VAL A 438 9.35 -12.06 -6.43
CA VAL A 438 9.47 -10.64 -6.07
C VAL A 438 10.80 -10.07 -6.54
N LYS A 439 11.91 -10.77 -6.28
CA LYS A 439 13.25 -10.32 -6.73
C LYS A 439 13.34 -10.20 -8.26
N GLU A 440 12.71 -11.12 -8.97
CA GLU A 440 12.71 -11.14 -10.43
C GLU A 440 11.85 -10.04 -11.06
N ARG A 441 10.77 -9.57 -10.41
CA ARG A 441 9.73 -8.79 -11.10
C ARG A 441 9.15 -7.58 -10.36
N PHE A 442 9.22 -7.53 -9.04
CA PHE A 442 8.45 -6.63 -8.18
C PHE A 442 9.29 -5.88 -7.15
N LEU A 443 10.53 -5.56 -7.50
CA LEU A 443 11.39 -4.63 -6.78
C LEU A 443 11.19 -3.20 -7.33
N GLU A 444 11.52 -2.20 -6.52
CA GLU A 444 11.43 -0.79 -6.88
C GLU A 444 12.07 -0.45 -8.24
N HIS A 445 13.25 -1.00 -8.54
CA HIS A 445 13.91 -0.73 -9.83
C HIS A 445 13.13 -1.30 -11.04
N HIS A 446 12.40 -2.39 -10.88
CA HIS A 446 11.53 -2.93 -11.94
C HIS A 446 10.38 -1.97 -12.23
N MET A 447 9.79 -1.39 -11.18
CA MET A 447 8.77 -0.34 -11.32
C MET A 447 9.35 0.91 -11.98
N ALA A 448 10.51 1.40 -11.51
CA ALA A 448 11.16 2.58 -12.07
C ALA A 448 11.50 2.43 -13.56
N ASN A 449 11.96 1.25 -14.00
CA ASN A 449 12.22 0.95 -15.41
C ASN A 449 10.94 0.99 -16.26
N ARG A 450 9.84 0.42 -15.75
CA ARG A 450 8.54 0.45 -16.44
C ARG A 450 8.00 1.87 -16.54
N ILE A 451 8.04 2.64 -15.43
CA ILE A 451 7.65 4.06 -15.42
C ILE A 451 8.47 4.85 -16.43
N ALA A 452 9.79 4.67 -16.45
CA ALA A 452 10.67 5.37 -17.39
C ALA A 452 10.27 5.11 -18.86
N ALA A 453 9.88 3.89 -19.21
CA ALA A 453 9.39 3.57 -20.56
C ALA A 453 8.09 4.32 -20.89
N VAL A 454 7.14 4.37 -19.95
CA VAL A 454 5.88 5.11 -20.10
C VAL A 454 6.14 6.61 -20.28
N LEU A 455 6.96 7.20 -19.41
CA LEU A 455 7.24 8.63 -19.46
C LEU A 455 7.94 9.04 -20.77
N LYS A 456 8.86 8.20 -21.30
CA LYS A 456 9.47 8.44 -22.62
C LYS A 456 8.43 8.46 -23.74
N ALA A 457 7.54 7.48 -23.77
CA ALA A 457 6.49 7.40 -24.79
C ALA A 457 5.54 8.61 -24.73
N VAL A 458 5.11 8.99 -23.53
CA VAL A 458 4.23 10.15 -23.31
C VAL A 458 4.89 11.46 -23.74
N LEU A 459 6.15 11.69 -23.35
CA LEU A 459 6.87 12.91 -23.73
C LEU A 459 7.13 13.02 -25.24
N GLN A 460 7.39 11.91 -25.92
CA GLN A 460 7.53 11.91 -27.38
C GLN A 460 6.23 12.32 -28.08
N LYS A 461 5.10 11.80 -27.60
CA LYS A 461 3.77 12.12 -28.14
C LYS A 461 3.36 13.56 -27.85
N SER A 462 3.73 14.10 -26.69
CA SER A 462 3.47 15.51 -26.36
C SER A 462 4.18 16.44 -27.34
N LYS A 463 5.44 16.16 -27.70
CA LYS A 463 6.20 16.96 -28.69
C LYS A 463 5.60 16.92 -30.09
N SER A 464 5.15 15.75 -30.54
CA SER A 464 4.53 15.65 -31.88
C SER A 464 3.24 16.45 -32.02
N HIS A 465 2.57 16.77 -30.90
CA HIS A 465 1.36 17.61 -30.88
C HIS A 465 1.67 19.10 -30.68
N SER A 466 2.86 19.48 -30.22
CA SER A 466 3.27 20.89 -30.17
C SER A 466 3.81 21.40 -31.50
N ASP A 467 4.30 20.50 -32.34
CA ASP A 467 4.90 20.79 -33.64
C ASP A 467 3.89 20.73 -34.81
N ALA A 468 2.63 20.37 -34.53
CA ALA A 468 1.50 20.27 -35.47
C ALA A 468 0.42 21.28 -35.11
#